data_AF-A0A7J2R2J8-F1
#
_entry.id   AF-A0A7J2R2J8-F1
#
_cell.length_a   1.000
_cell.length_b   1.000
_cell.length_c   1.000
_cell.angle_alpha   90.00
_cell.angle_beta   90.00
_cell.angle_gamma   90.00
#
_symmetry.space_group_name_H-M   'P 1'
#
loop_
_entity.id
_entity.type
_entity.pdbx_description
1 polymer ?
#
loop_
_entity_poly.entity_id
_entity_poly.type
_entity_poly.pdbx_seq_one_letter_code
_entity_poly.pdbx_strand_id
1 'polypeptide(L)'
;MNKKLISLWATKNKDDEWWSSFVTSPLAIAVNYVVVDIQWINPNLITLFSFITAIISVLFIIAGGTVNFIIAAVLIHWSHILDCMDGQMARYRKTSSLSGSFFDKLTDHIQVIIWFGSVGYAAYSQSQNVLPVFLAFTGVAFYSLRGYVKYVSIYTEMSRDSGYLEKLSKETSRVK
;
A
#
# COMPACT_ATOMS: atom_id res chain seq x y z
N MET A 1 -2.16 -4.10 30.09
CA MET A 1 -1.96 -3.95 28.63
C MET A 1 -3.28 -3.49 28.02
N ASN A 2 -3.31 -2.34 27.34
CA ASN A 2 -4.54 -1.64 26.98
C ASN A 2 -5.34 -2.44 25.91
N LYS A 3 -6.59 -2.83 26.19
CA LYS A 3 -7.41 -3.72 25.33
C LYS A 3 -7.48 -3.23 23.87
N LYS A 4 -7.52 -1.91 23.68
CA LYS A 4 -7.52 -1.22 22.38
C LYS A 4 -6.27 -1.50 21.54
N LEU A 5 -5.10 -1.52 22.21
CA LEU A 5 -3.81 -1.72 21.55
C LEU A 5 -3.64 -3.19 21.13
N ILE A 6 -4.18 -4.11 21.93
CA ILE A 6 -4.22 -5.55 21.62
C ILE A 6 -5.11 -5.82 20.41
N SER A 7 -6.30 -5.20 20.33
CA SER A 7 -7.19 -5.37 19.18
C SER A 7 -6.65 -4.74 17.90
N LEU A 8 -5.93 -3.62 17.98
CA LEU A 8 -5.27 -3.03 16.81
C LEU A 8 -4.11 -3.91 16.33
N TRP A 9 -3.30 -4.45 17.25
CA TRP A 9 -2.25 -5.42 16.90
C TRP A 9 -2.80 -6.68 16.26
N ALA A 10 -4.00 -7.12 16.64
CA ALA A 10 -4.68 -8.26 16.01
C ALA A 10 -5.13 -7.99 14.56
N THR A 11 -5.17 -6.72 14.11
CA THR A 11 -5.50 -6.37 12.72
C THR A 11 -4.30 -6.38 11.77
N LYS A 12 -3.10 -6.62 12.29
CA LYS A 12 -1.89 -6.77 11.47
C LYS A 12 -1.96 -8.06 10.66
N ASN A 13 -1.70 -7.97 9.36
CA ASN A 13 -1.57 -9.17 8.53
C ASN A 13 -0.26 -9.88 8.87
N LYS A 14 -0.33 -11.19 9.11
CA LYS A 14 0.85 -12.00 9.47
C LYS A 14 1.74 -12.30 8.27
N ASP A 15 1.19 -12.21 7.06
CA ASP A 15 1.86 -12.51 5.79
C ASP A 15 2.32 -11.25 5.04
N ASP A 16 2.38 -10.10 5.72
CA ASP A 16 2.88 -8.86 5.12
C ASP A 16 4.38 -8.95 4.83
N GLU A 17 4.82 -8.28 3.78
CA GLU A 17 6.24 -8.16 3.40
C GLU A 17 7.09 -7.70 4.59
N TRP A 18 8.34 -8.18 4.69
CA TRP A 18 9.18 -7.97 5.87
C TRP A 18 9.24 -6.50 6.32
N TRP A 19 9.43 -5.56 5.38
CA TRP A 19 9.47 -4.14 5.67
C TRP A 19 8.12 -3.61 6.20
N SER A 20 7.03 -4.07 5.61
CA SER A 20 5.69 -3.70 6.05
C SER A 20 5.37 -4.25 7.45
N SER A 21 5.79 -5.48 7.72
CA SER A 21 5.59 -6.13 9.02
C SER A 21 6.44 -5.50 10.13
N PHE A 22 7.67 -5.09 9.85
CA PHE A 22 8.59 -4.57 10.88
C PHE A 22 8.51 -3.07 11.11
N VAL A 23 8.24 -2.27 10.08
CA VAL A 23 8.36 -0.80 10.17
C VAL A 23 7.01 -0.11 10.00
N THR A 24 6.33 -0.33 8.87
CA THR A 24 5.13 0.46 8.55
C THR A 24 3.92 0.00 9.33
N SER A 25 3.76 -1.30 9.59
CA SER A 25 2.62 -1.82 10.37
C SER A 25 2.63 -1.36 11.84
N PRO A 26 3.75 -1.41 12.59
CA PRO A 26 3.80 -0.88 13.95
C PRO A 26 3.58 0.63 14.03
N LEU A 27 4.12 1.39 13.07
CA LEU A 27 3.89 2.84 12.97
C LEU A 27 2.43 3.15 12.63
N ALA A 28 1.85 2.43 11.67
CA ALA A 28 0.44 2.54 11.34
C ALA A 28 -0.43 2.24 12.57
N ILE A 29 -0.14 1.20 13.35
CA ILE A 29 -0.87 0.89 14.59
C ILE A 29 -0.76 2.02 15.62
N ALA A 30 0.43 2.64 15.76
CA ALA A 30 0.63 3.76 16.67
C ALA A 30 -0.18 5.00 16.26
N VAL A 31 -0.21 5.33 14.97
CA VAL A 31 -1.01 6.44 14.45
C VAL A 31 -2.51 6.10 14.54
N ASN A 32 -2.90 4.89 14.15
CA ASN A 32 -4.28 4.41 14.23
C ASN A 32 -4.79 4.41 15.67
N TYR A 33 -3.94 4.15 16.67
CA TYR A 33 -4.34 4.23 18.07
C TYR A 33 -4.93 5.60 18.46
N VAL A 34 -4.45 6.69 17.85
CA VAL A 34 -4.98 8.04 18.07
C VAL A 34 -6.19 8.32 17.18
N VAL A 35 -6.13 7.90 15.91
CA VAL A 35 -7.11 8.26 14.87
C VAL A 35 -8.37 7.38 14.90
N VAL A 36 -8.28 6.14 15.40
CA VAL A 36 -9.34 5.14 15.30
C VAL A 36 -10.61 5.47 16.07
N ASP A 37 -10.54 6.34 17.09
CA ASP A 37 -11.71 6.76 17.87
C ASP A 37 -12.48 7.91 17.18
N ILE A 38 -11.89 8.55 16.17
CA ILE A 38 -12.52 9.68 15.46
C ILE A 38 -13.50 9.13 14.44
N GLN A 39 -14.79 9.10 14.79
CA GLN A 39 -15.82 8.47 13.95
C GLN A 39 -16.01 9.13 12.58
N TRP A 40 -15.59 10.38 12.42
CA TRP A 40 -15.70 11.13 11.16
C TRP A 40 -14.64 10.74 10.13
N ILE A 41 -13.56 10.07 10.55
CA ILE A 41 -12.51 9.63 9.64
C ILE A 41 -12.92 8.27 9.07
N ASN A 42 -13.18 8.25 7.76
CA ASN A 42 -13.49 7.04 7.00
C ASN A 42 -12.22 6.44 6.41
N PRO A 43 -12.10 5.10 6.31
CA PRO A 43 -10.95 4.45 5.67
C PRO A 43 -10.66 5.00 4.27
N ASN A 44 -11.69 5.17 3.43
CA ASN A 44 -11.53 5.71 2.08
C ASN A 44 -10.97 7.16 2.06
N LEU A 45 -11.23 7.97 3.09
CA LEU A 45 -10.64 9.31 3.20
C LEU A 45 -9.15 9.24 3.51
N ILE A 46 -8.75 8.25 4.32
CA ILE A 46 -7.33 7.98 4.60
C ILE A 46 -6.64 7.51 3.34
N THR A 47 -7.24 6.61 2.56
CA THR A 47 -6.71 6.16 1.25
C THR A 47 -6.58 7.33 0.26
N LEU A 48 -7.57 8.24 0.24
CA LEU A 48 -7.47 9.44 -0.58
C LEU A 48 -6.32 10.36 -0.11
N PHE A 49 -6.17 10.51 1.20
CA PHE A 49 -5.12 11.34 1.77
C PHE A 49 -3.74 10.73 1.50
N SER A 50 -3.56 9.41 1.67
CA SER A 50 -2.33 8.69 1.31
C SER A 50 -1.97 8.94 -0.15
N PHE A 51 -2.94 8.75 -1.05
CA PHE A 51 -2.75 8.98 -2.48
C PHE A 51 -2.36 10.43 -2.82
N ILE A 52 -2.98 11.43 -2.18
CA ILE A 52 -2.58 12.83 -2.35
C ILE A 52 -1.15 13.07 -1.87
N THR A 53 -0.75 12.54 -0.70
CA THR A 53 0.65 12.63 -0.24
C THR A 53 1.62 11.95 -1.20
N ALA A 54 1.23 10.84 -1.83
CA ALA A 54 2.04 10.18 -2.86
C ALA A 54 2.22 11.04 -4.11
N ILE A 55 1.18 11.77 -4.54
CA ILE A 55 1.30 12.72 -5.65
C ILE A 55 2.20 13.90 -5.27
N ILE A 56 2.07 14.41 -4.06
CA ILE A 56 2.92 15.52 -3.60
C ILE A 56 4.40 15.09 -3.56
N SER A 57 4.70 13.86 -3.16
CA SER A 57 6.09 13.37 -3.16
C SER A 57 6.69 13.35 -4.57
N VAL A 58 5.90 13.02 -5.60
CA VAL A 58 6.33 13.08 -7.01
C VAL A 58 6.75 14.48 -7.43
N LEU A 59 6.04 15.51 -7.00
CA LEU A 59 6.39 16.90 -7.30
C LEU A 59 7.79 17.25 -6.75
N PHE A 60 8.11 16.80 -5.54
CA PHE A 60 9.44 16.98 -4.95
C PHE A 60 10.52 16.15 -5.65
N ILE A 61 10.21 14.95 -6.12
CA ILE A 61 11.15 14.14 -6.93
C ILE A 61 11.50 14.86 -8.23
N ILE A 62 10.50 15.37 -8.93
CA ILE A 62 10.67 16.07 -10.20
C ILE A 62 11.40 17.40 -10.02
N ALA A 63 11.11 18.13 -8.94
CA ALA A 63 11.82 19.37 -8.60
C ALA A 63 13.33 19.15 -8.43
N GLY A 64 13.74 17.95 -8.03
CA GLY A 64 15.14 17.54 -7.91
C GLY A 64 15.90 18.24 -6.79
N GLY A 65 17.14 17.80 -6.55
CA GLY A 65 17.99 18.32 -5.48
C GLY A 65 17.88 17.52 -4.17
N THR A 66 18.98 17.52 -3.41
CA THR A 66 19.15 16.62 -2.25
C THR A 66 18.08 16.80 -1.18
N VAL A 67 17.71 18.05 -0.86
CA VAL A 67 16.69 18.35 0.14
C VAL A 67 15.30 17.87 -0.33
N ASN A 68 14.97 18.10 -1.59
CA ASN A 68 13.69 17.68 -2.16
C ASN A 68 13.58 16.15 -2.23
N PHE A 69 14.68 15.43 -2.52
CA PHE A 69 14.69 13.98 -2.47
C PHE A 69 14.48 13.43 -1.06
N ILE A 70 15.04 14.07 -0.03
CA ILE A 70 14.80 13.69 1.37
C ILE A 70 13.32 13.90 1.73
N ILE A 71 12.76 15.07 1.38
CA ILE A 71 11.35 15.37 1.61
C ILE A 71 10.45 14.35 0.89
N ALA A 72 10.76 14.03 -0.38
CA ALA A 72 10.03 13.03 -1.13
C ALA A 72 10.08 11.65 -0.47
N ALA A 73 11.26 11.20 -0.03
CA ALA A 73 11.42 9.91 0.65
C ALA A 73 10.58 9.83 1.94
N VAL A 74 10.55 10.91 2.73
CA VAL A 74 9.72 11.00 3.94
C VAL A 74 8.23 10.95 3.57
N LEU A 75 7.80 11.69 2.54
CA LEU A 75 6.41 11.70 2.10
C LEU A 75 5.95 10.34 1.54
N ILE A 76 6.79 9.65 0.79
CA ILE A 76 6.53 8.27 0.32
C ILE A 76 6.31 7.35 1.51
N HIS A 77 7.21 7.41 2.50
CA HIS A 77 7.10 6.59 3.69
C HIS A 77 5.82 6.90 4.47
N TRP A 78 5.46 8.18 4.57
CA TRP A 78 4.22 8.62 5.21
C TRP A 78 2.98 8.12 4.48
N SER A 79 2.95 8.22 3.15
CA SER A 79 1.87 7.67 2.32
C SER A 79 1.66 6.18 2.60
N HIS A 80 2.74 5.40 2.61
CA HIS A 80 2.67 3.97 2.86
C HIS A 80 2.21 3.62 4.29
N ILE A 81 2.52 4.45 5.30
CA ILE A 81 2.00 4.26 6.66
C ILE A 81 0.48 4.50 6.69
N LEU A 82 0.00 5.54 6.01
CA LEU A 82 -1.42 5.89 5.94
C LEU A 82 -2.24 4.81 5.22
N ASP A 83 -1.68 4.25 4.15
CA ASP A 83 -2.26 3.15 3.39
C ASP A 83 -2.43 1.89 4.27
N CYS A 84 -1.37 1.49 4.97
CA CYS A 84 -1.46 0.42 5.97
C CYS A 84 -2.49 0.73 7.08
N MET A 85 -2.63 2.00 7.46
CA MET A 85 -3.56 2.44 8.51
C MET A 85 -5.02 2.30 8.07
N ASP A 86 -5.37 2.62 6.83
CA ASP A 86 -6.75 2.52 6.35
C ASP A 86 -7.26 1.06 6.38
N GLY A 87 -6.41 0.11 6.00
CA GLY A 87 -6.73 -1.30 5.96
C GLY A 87 -6.88 -1.87 7.37
N GLN A 88 -5.99 -1.48 8.28
CA GLN A 88 -6.10 -1.81 9.71
C GLN A 88 -7.37 -1.21 10.33
N MET A 89 -7.69 0.05 10.01
CA MET A 89 -8.86 0.75 10.52
C MET A 89 -10.17 0.13 10.00
N ALA A 90 -10.23 -0.25 8.72
CA ALA A 90 -11.36 -0.96 8.14
C ALA A 90 -11.57 -2.34 8.77
N ARG A 91 -10.49 -3.08 9.05
CA ARG A 91 -10.53 -4.37 9.77
C ARG A 91 -10.99 -4.19 11.20
N TYR A 92 -10.49 -3.17 11.91
CA TYR A 92 -10.84 -2.88 13.29
C TYR A 92 -12.31 -2.50 13.44
N ARG A 93 -12.82 -1.60 12.58
CA ARG A 93 -14.21 -1.14 12.59
C ARG A 93 -15.19 -2.14 11.93
N LYS A 94 -14.68 -3.23 11.34
CA LYS A 94 -15.47 -4.19 10.52
C LYS A 94 -16.24 -3.53 9.38
N THR A 95 -15.73 -2.41 8.86
CA THR A 95 -16.33 -1.64 7.76
C THR A 95 -15.61 -1.92 6.42
N SER A 96 -14.98 -3.08 6.28
CA SER A 96 -14.31 -3.47 5.03
C SER A 96 -15.33 -3.61 3.89
N SER A 97 -15.13 -2.84 2.82
CA SER A 97 -15.99 -2.86 1.63
C SER A 97 -15.22 -3.34 0.40
N LEU A 98 -15.93 -3.96 -0.55
CA LEU A 98 -15.33 -4.41 -1.81
C LEU A 98 -14.81 -3.22 -2.63
N SER A 99 -15.58 -2.12 -2.65
CA SER A 99 -15.21 -0.88 -3.34
C SER A 99 -13.97 -0.23 -2.73
N GLY A 100 -13.87 -0.19 -1.40
CA GLY A 100 -12.67 0.31 -0.70
C GLY A 100 -11.43 -0.51 -1.03
N SER A 101 -11.55 -1.85 -0.97
CA SER A 101 -10.44 -2.74 -1.31
C SER A 101 -10.04 -2.72 -2.80
N PHE A 102 -10.95 -2.34 -3.69
CA PHE A 102 -10.61 -2.11 -5.10
C PHE A 102 -9.89 -0.77 -5.27
N PHE A 103 -10.37 0.28 -4.60
CA PHE A 103 -9.78 1.61 -4.66
C PHE A 103 -8.35 1.62 -4.13
N ASP A 104 -8.11 1.01 -2.97
CA ASP A 104 -6.81 0.76 -2.34
C ASP A 104 -5.79 0.14 -3.31
N LYS A 105 -6.13 -1.02 -3.90
CA LYS A 105 -5.26 -1.69 -4.89
C LYS A 105 -5.02 -0.87 -6.16
N LEU A 106 -6.02 -0.09 -6.58
CA LEU A 106 -5.88 0.78 -7.75
C LEU A 106 -4.92 1.93 -7.45
N THR A 107 -5.07 2.57 -6.29
CA THR A 107 -4.19 3.65 -5.85
C THR A 107 -2.75 3.16 -5.69
N ASP A 108 -2.54 1.97 -5.12
CA ASP A 108 -1.21 1.35 -5.01
C ASP A 108 -0.53 1.18 -6.36
N HIS A 109 -1.26 0.66 -7.34
CA HIS A 109 -0.71 0.41 -8.66
C HIS A 109 -0.33 1.72 -9.35
N ILE A 110 -1.17 2.75 -9.22
CA ILE A 110 -0.87 4.09 -9.73
C ILE A 110 0.35 4.69 -9.03
N GLN A 111 0.44 4.57 -7.70
CA GLN A 111 1.57 5.08 -6.90
C GLN A 111 2.91 4.51 -7.37
N VAL A 112 2.98 3.20 -7.62
CA VAL A 112 4.21 2.56 -8.13
C VAL A 112 4.60 3.12 -9.49
N ILE A 113 3.64 3.28 -10.41
CA ILE A 113 3.91 3.82 -11.75
C ILE A 113 4.46 5.25 -11.67
N ILE A 114 3.81 6.12 -10.89
CA ILE A 114 4.21 7.54 -10.79
C ILE A 114 5.55 7.71 -10.05
N TRP A 115 5.83 6.91 -9.02
CA TRP A 115 7.10 6.97 -8.30
C TRP A 115 8.27 6.48 -9.15
N PHE A 116 8.14 5.31 -9.77
CA PHE A 116 9.19 4.81 -10.66
C PHE A 116 9.40 5.75 -11.86
N GLY A 117 8.31 6.23 -12.48
CA GLY A 117 8.37 7.17 -13.59
C GLY A 117 9.04 8.49 -13.23
N SER A 118 8.69 9.08 -12.08
CA SER A 118 9.27 10.35 -11.62
C SER A 118 10.74 10.21 -11.23
N VAL A 119 11.14 9.12 -10.57
CA VAL A 119 12.54 8.85 -10.24
C VAL A 119 13.36 8.63 -11.53
N GLY A 120 12.84 7.85 -12.48
CA GLY A 120 13.47 7.65 -13.78
C GLY A 120 13.66 8.96 -14.54
N TYR A 121 12.64 9.81 -14.57
CA TYR A 121 12.69 11.14 -15.18
C TYR A 121 13.70 12.06 -14.48
N ALA A 122 13.66 12.15 -13.15
CA ALA A 122 14.58 12.99 -12.38
C ALA A 122 16.04 12.55 -12.55
N ALA A 123 16.29 11.25 -12.62
CA ALA A 123 17.62 10.69 -12.88
C ALA A 123 18.09 10.98 -14.31
N TYR A 124 17.21 10.87 -15.30
CA TYR A 124 17.51 11.26 -16.69
C TYR A 124 17.84 12.75 -16.80
N SER A 125 17.02 13.61 -16.19
CA SER A 125 17.22 15.06 -16.22
C SER A 125 18.60 15.48 -15.69
N GLN A 126 19.06 14.85 -14.60
CA GLN A 126 20.35 15.15 -13.98
C GLN A 126 21.55 14.51 -14.68
N SER A 127 21.41 13.26 -15.15
CA SER A 127 22.54 12.50 -15.70
C SER A 127 22.64 12.55 -17.23
N GLN A 128 21.57 12.96 -17.92
CA GLN A 128 21.37 12.84 -19.37
C GLN A 128 21.54 11.40 -19.91
N ASN A 129 21.50 10.40 -19.02
CA ASN A 129 21.59 9.00 -19.36
C ASN A 129 20.19 8.38 -19.36
N VAL A 130 19.84 7.64 -20.41
CA VAL A 130 18.53 7.00 -20.57
C VAL A 130 18.39 5.72 -19.72
N LEU A 131 19.51 5.15 -19.24
CA LEU A 131 19.52 3.92 -18.47
C LEU A 131 18.55 3.90 -17.27
N PRO A 132 18.46 4.94 -16.41
CA PRO A 132 17.53 4.97 -15.28
C PRO A 132 16.06 4.90 -15.70
N VAL A 133 15.72 5.42 -16.89
CA VAL A 133 14.36 5.34 -17.44
C VAL A 133 14.02 3.90 -17.78
N PHE A 134 14.92 3.19 -18.47
CA PHE A 134 14.73 1.77 -18.76
C PHE A 134 14.62 0.94 -17.49
N LEU A 135 15.47 1.19 -16.48
CA LEU A 135 15.37 0.53 -15.18
C LEU A 135 14.03 0.79 -14.50
N ALA A 136 13.51 2.02 -14.57
CA ALA A 136 12.20 2.35 -14.04
C ALA A 136 11.07 1.57 -14.73
N PHE A 137 11.08 1.54 -16.07
CA PHE A 137 10.12 0.76 -16.85
C PHE A 137 10.20 -0.74 -16.55
N THR A 138 11.42 -1.29 -16.45
CA THR A 138 11.64 -2.68 -16.04
C THR A 138 11.03 -2.94 -14.67
N GLY A 139 11.29 -2.07 -13.69
CA GLY A 139 10.71 -2.19 -12.34
C GLY A 139 9.18 -2.22 -12.35
N VAL A 140 8.53 -1.30 -13.07
CA VAL A 140 7.07 -1.27 -13.23
C VAL A 140 6.57 -2.54 -13.92
N ALA A 141 7.23 -3.01 -14.97
CA ALA A 141 6.84 -4.22 -15.68
C ALA A 141 6.86 -5.46 -14.78
N PHE A 142 7.91 -5.62 -13.97
CA PHE A 142 8.00 -6.72 -13.00
C PHE A 142 6.95 -6.60 -11.88
N TYR A 143 6.65 -5.39 -11.42
CA TYR A 143 5.57 -5.17 -10.45
C TYR A 143 4.20 -5.57 -11.02
N SER A 144 3.90 -5.19 -12.27
CA SER A 144 2.69 -5.61 -12.96
C SER A 144 2.64 -7.11 -13.21
N LEU A 145 3.77 -7.73 -13.58
CA LEU A 145 3.89 -9.18 -13.76
C LEU A 145 3.58 -9.93 -12.46
N ARG A 146 4.08 -9.46 -11.31
CA ARG A 146 3.73 -10.02 -10.00
C ARG A 146 2.22 -10.03 -9.79
N GLY A 147 1.54 -8.90 -10.07
CA GLY A 147 0.08 -8.80 -9.97
C GLY A 147 -0.64 -9.79 -10.90
N TYR A 148 -0.17 -9.92 -12.13
CA TYR A 148 -0.72 -10.86 -13.12
C TYR A 148 -0.55 -12.32 -12.70
N VAL A 149 0.64 -12.71 -12.24
CA VAL A 149 0.91 -14.08 -11.74
C VAL A 149 -0.03 -14.43 -10.59
N LYS A 150 -0.26 -13.50 -9.65
CA LYS A 150 -1.22 -13.70 -8.56
C LYS A 150 -2.65 -13.90 -9.08
N TYR A 151 -3.07 -13.09 -10.06
CA TYR A 151 -4.38 -13.25 -10.70
C TYR A 151 -4.53 -14.61 -11.39
N VAL A 152 -3.56 -15.00 -12.21
CA VAL A 152 -3.57 -16.28 -12.94
C VAL A 152 -3.56 -17.46 -11.98
N SER A 153 -2.79 -17.39 -10.89
CA SER A 153 -2.76 -18.44 -9.86
C SER A 153 -4.14 -18.63 -9.22
N ILE A 154 -4.79 -17.55 -8.78
CA ILE A 154 -6.14 -17.60 -8.21
C ILE A 154 -7.15 -18.11 -9.24
N TYR A 155 -7.10 -17.61 -10.47
CA TYR A 155 -7.99 -18.03 -11.54
C TYR A 155 -7.84 -19.53 -11.88
N THR A 156 -6.60 -20.03 -11.89
CA THR A 156 -6.31 -21.44 -12.17
C THR A 156 -6.87 -22.34 -11.08
N GLU A 157 -6.70 -21.98 -9.80
CA GLU A 157 -7.24 -22.73 -8.67
C GLU A 157 -8.78 -22.69 -8.65
N MET A 158 -9.38 -21.53 -8.95
CA MET A 158 -10.84 -21.42 -9.11
C MET A 158 -11.38 -22.27 -10.27
N SER A 159 -10.62 -22.40 -11.35
CA SER A 159 -11.00 -23.24 -12.49
C SER A 159 -10.90 -24.74 -12.19
N ARG A 160 -10.03 -25.12 -11.25
CA ARG A 160 -9.88 -26.51 -10.77
C ARG A 160 -10.92 -26.89 -9.72
N ASP A 161 -11.24 -25.97 -8.82
CA ASP A 161 -12.20 -26.18 -7.73
C ASP A 161 -13.14 -24.98 -7.61
N SER A 162 -14.39 -25.16 -8.04
CA SER A 162 -15.43 -24.14 -7.94
C SER A 162 -15.75 -23.75 -6.49
N GLY A 163 -15.41 -24.60 -5.51
CA GLY A 163 -15.54 -24.34 -4.07
C GLY A 163 -14.29 -23.72 -3.43
N TYR A 164 -13.23 -23.42 -4.19
CA TYR A 164 -11.96 -22.92 -3.67
C TYR A 164 -12.10 -21.64 -2.83
N LEU A 165 -12.84 -20.65 -3.34
CA LEU A 165 -13.06 -19.38 -2.62
C LEU A 165 -13.87 -19.58 -1.32
N GLU A 166 -14.79 -20.53 -1.31
CA GLU A 166 -15.60 -20.83 -0.13
C GLU A 166 -14.76 -21.53 0.95
N LYS A 167 -13.85 -22.43 0.55
CA LYS A 167 -12.87 -23.06 1.44
C LYS A 167 -11.89 -22.05 2.03
N LEU A 168 -11.32 -21.19 1.20
CA LEU A 168 -10.45 -20.07 1.63
C LEU A 168 -11.15 -19.13 2.61
N SER A 169 -12.40 -18.78 2.34
CA SER A 169 -13.22 -17.96 3.23
C SER A 169 -13.43 -18.62 4.59
N LYS A 170 -13.74 -19.93 4.60
CA LYS A 170 -13.90 -20.73 5.83
C LYS A 170 -12.61 -20.88 6.62
N GLU A 171 -11.46 -21.06 5.96
CA GLU A 171 -10.15 -21.08 6.63
C GLU A 171 -9.82 -19.72 7.24
N THR A 172 -9.97 -18.64 6.47
CA THR A 172 -9.68 -17.28 6.94
C THR A 172 -10.56 -16.87 8.13
N SER A 173 -11.79 -17.40 8.21
CA SER A 173 -12.70 -17.16 9.33
C SER A 173 -12.48 -18.08 10.53
N ARG A 174 -11.84 -19.24 10.37
CA ARG A 174 -11.40 -20.12 11.47
C ARG A 174 -10.12 -19.66 12.16
N VAL A 175 -9.33 -18.81 11.50
CA VAL A 175 -8.06 -18.25 12.03
C VAL A 175 -8.28 -16.95 12.84
N LYS A 176 -9.49 -16.37 12.81
CA LYS A 176 -9.90 -15.23 13.64
C LYS A 176 -10.38 -15.66 15.02
#